data_AF-A0A2I1HUC5-F1
#
_entry.id   AF-A0A2I1HUC5-F1
#
_cell.length_a   1.000
_cell.length_b   1.000
_cell.length_c   1.000
_cell.angle_alpha   90.00
_cell.angle_beta   90.00
_cell.angle_gamma   90.00
#
_symmetry.space_group_name_H-M   'P 1'
#
loop_
_entity.id
_entity.type
_entity.pdbx_description
1 polymer ?
#
loop_
_entity_poly.entity_id
_entity_poly.type
_entity_poly.pdbx_seq_one_letter_code
_entity_poly.pdbx_strand_id
1 'polypeptide(L)'
;MTETQESLGLSSSNQGSIASRVAKRVLNTLWGALCQRKRNYKTLTTDQTDPFKFLEGHTLDSIIPIGSDQWRFQFTNPGNPFKGEYPRIAPFLLVRGRKITSEAIQPYKDKVRRIHTDGFILEERPDSPALFTCPENADTTLKTFKFETAGYCHVKNANK
;
A
#
# COMPACT_ATOMS: atom_id res chain seq x y z
N MET A 1 46.24 11.71 -0.88
CA MET A 1 45.49 10.57 -1.41
C MET A 1 44.17 10.55 -0.66
N THR A 2 43.19 11.27 -1.18
CA THR A 2 41.87 11.43 -0.57
C THR A 2 40.87 11.22 -1.68
N GLU A 3 40.24 10.06 -1.59
CA GLU A 3 39.30 9.46 -2.52
C GLU A 3 38.00 10.26 -2.48
N THR A 4 37.65 10.86 -3.61
CA THR A 4 36.35 11.50 -3.83
C THR A 4 35.28 10.41 -3.86
N GLN A 5 34.52 10.28 -2.78
CA GLN A 5 33.26 9.56 -2.84
C GLN A 5 32.28 10.39 -3.67
N GLU A 6 32.12 10.01 -4.95
CA GLU A 6 30.94 10.39 -5.73
C GLU A 6 29.70 9.78 -5.05
N SER A 7 29.04 10.57 -4.20
CA SER A 7 27.66 10.29 -3.83
C SER A 7 26.80 10.50 -5.07
N LEU A 8 26.39 9.41 -5.71
CA LEU A 8 25.27 9.38 -6.66
C LEU A 8 23.98 9.72 -5.88
N GLY A 9 23.82 11.00 -5.56
CA GLY A 9 22.60 11.55 -5.03
C GLY A 9 21.55 11.58 -6.13
N LEU A 10 20.61 10.65 -6.10
CA LEU A 10 19.32 10.82 -6.79
C LEU A 10 18.52 11.92 -6.06
N SER A 11 18.93 13.16 -6.28
CA SER A 11 18.13 14.35 -6.02
C SER A 11 17.11 14.49 -7.16
N SER A 12 15.94 13.87 -7.03
CA SER A 12 14.78 14.23 -7.84
C SER A 12 13.81 15.00 -6.97
N SER A 13 13.90 16.33 -7.04
CA SER A 13 12.96 17.27 -6.45
C SER A 13 11.54 17.05 -6.99
N ASN A 14 10.60 16.91 -6.06
CA ASN A 14 9.19 16.62 -6.27
C ASN A 14 8.40 17.88 -6.66
N GLN A 15 8.38 18.23 -7.95
CA GLN A 15 7.30 19.06 -8.49
C GLN A 15 7.06 18.72 -9.97
N GLY A 16 6.00 17.95 -10.24
CA GLY A 16 5.42 17.79 -11.59
C GLY A 16 6.31 17.20 -12.69
N SER A 17 7.60 16.96 -12.44
CA SER A 17 8.56 16.56 -13.45
C SER A 17 8.32 15.12 -13.89
N ILE A 18 8.52 14.86 -15.18
CA ILE A 18 8.40 13.52 -15.77
C ILE A 18 9.28 12.52 -15.00
N ALA A 19 10.48 12.93 -14.58
CA ALA A 19 11.41 12.12 -13.80
C ALA A 19 10.82 11.67 -12.46
N SER A 20 10.20 12.57 -11.69
CA SER A 20 9.57 12.23 -10.40
C SER A 20 8.44 11.21 -10.57
N ARG A 21 7.62 11.37 -11.62
CA ARG A 21 6.51 10.44 -11.95
C ARG A 21 7.03 9.06 -12.33
N VAL A 22 8.10 9.01 -13.13
CA VAL A 22 8.75 7.76 -13.53
C VAL A 22 9.35 7.06 -12.30
N ALA A 23 10.11 7.77 -11.47
CA ALA A 23 10.70 7.21 -10.25
C ALA A 23 9.62 6.64 -9.31
N LYS A 24 8.54 7.38 -9.06
CA LYS A 24 7.40 6.90 -8.26
C LYS A 24 6.78 5.64 -8.85
N ARG A 25 6.61 5.57 -10.18
CA ARG A 25 6.06 4.40 -10.86
C ARG A 25 6.98 3.18 -10.72
N VAL A 26 8.29 3.36 -10.86
CA VAL A 26 9.28 2.29 -10.68
C VAL A 26 9.21 1.73 -9.27
N LEU A 27 9.24 2.58 -8.24
CA LEU A 27 9.17 2.15 -6.84
C LEU A 27 7.88 1.40 -6.52
N ASN A 28 6.73 1.92 -6.97
CA ASN A 28 5.43 1.27 -6.76
C ASN A 28 5.33 -0.09 -7.47
N THR A 29 5.89 -0.19 -8.68
CA THR A 29 5.91 -1.44 -9.46
C THR A 29 6.81 -2.48 -8.80
N LEU A 30 7.99 -2.06 -8.33
CA LEU A 30 8.93 -2.93 -7.63
C LEU A 30 8.29 -3.53 -6.37
N TRP A 31 7.65 -2.70 -5.54
CA TRP A 31 6.89 -3.17 -4.39
C TRP A 31 5.83 -4.21 -4.79
N GLY A 32 5.04 -3.92 -5.82
CA GLY A 32 4.00 -4.82 -6.33
C GLY A 32 4.55 -6.16 -6.83
N ALA A 33 5.69 -6.13 -7.53
CA ALA A 33 6.36 -7.33 -8.04
C ALA A 33 6.91 -8.20 -6.91
N LEU A 34 7.61 -7.60 -5.93
CA LEU A 34 8.15 -8.31 -4.77
C LEU A 34 7.06 -8.98 -3.94
N CYS A 35 5.86 -8.37 -3.86
CA CYS A 35 4.75 -8.86 -3.05
C CYS A 35 3.72 -9.66 -3.86
N GLN A 36 4.00 -9.99 -5.12
CA GLN A 36 2.99 -10.58 -6.01
C GLN A 36 2.64 -12.01 -5.58
N ARG A 37 1.36 -12.23 -5.26
CA ARG A 37 0.84 -13.56 -4.94
C ARG A 37 0.67 -14.40 -6.19
N LYS A 38 1.00 -15.69 -6.07
CA LYS A 38 0.75 -16.71 -7.10
C LYS A 38 -0.67 -17.22 -6.91
N ARG A 39 -1.58 -16.67 -7.71
CA ARG A 39 -2.99 -17.05 -7.76
C ARG A 39 -3.26 -17.78 -9.06
N ASN A 40 -3.91 -18.92 -8.94
CA ASN A 40 -4.46 -19.65 -10.09
C ASN A 40 -5.93 -19.28 -10.23
N TYR A 41 -6.37 -19.03 -11.45
CA TYR A 41 -7.76 -18.72 -11.74
C TYR A 41 -8.34 -19.79 -12.65
N LYS A 42 -9.54 -20.25 -12.34
CA LYS A 42 -10.31 -21.14 -13.21
C LYS A 42 -11.70 -20.56 -13.37
N THR A 43 -12.09 -20.33 -14.62
CA THR A 43 -13.44 -19.85 -14.95
C THR A 43 -14.31 -21.05 -15.26
N LEU A 44 -15.50 -21.09 -14.66
CA LEU A 44 -16.57 -22.02 -14.97
C LEU A 44 -17.70 -21.26 -15.66
N THR A 45 -18.29 -21.90 -16.66
CA THR A 45 -19.49 -21.46 -17.35
C THR A 45 -20.60 -22.50 -17.19
N THR A 46 -21.87 -22.08 -17.20
CA THR A 46 -23.03 -22.97 -17.01
C THR A 46 -23.12 -24.11 -18.04
N ASP A 47 -22.55 -23.91 -19.23
CA ASP A 47 -22.52 -24.88 -20.33
C ASP A 47 -21.40 -25.92 -20.22
N GLN A 48 -20.52 -25.84 -19.20
CA GLN A 48 -19.48 -26.86 -19.01
C GLN A 48 -20.06 -28.20 -18.54
N THR A 49 -19.87 -29.22 -19.37
CA THR A 49 -20.24 -30.61 -19.10
C THR A 49 -19.17 -31.39 -18.34
N ASP A 50 -17.92 -30.93 -18.39
CA ASP A 50 -16.81 -31.57 -17.68
C ASP A 50 -16.88 -31.31 -16.17
N PRO A 51 -16.76 -32.33 -15.31
CA PRO A 51 -16.78 -32.15 -13.87
C PRO A 51 -15.60 -31.27 -13.42
N PHE A 52 -15.91 -30.25 -12.63
CA PHE A 52 -14.90 -29.35 -12.09
C PHE A 52 -13.96 -30.09 -11.13
N LYS A 53 -12.71 -30.28 -11.58
CA LYS A 53 -11.64 -30.76 -10.70
C LYS A 53 -11.00 -29.60 -9.94
N PHE A 54 -11.02 -29.70 -8.62
CA PHE A 54 -10.24 -28.86 -7.73
C PHE A 54 -8.75 -29.14 -7.93
N LEU A 55 -7.94 -28.08 -7.85
CA LEU A 55 -6.48 -28.21 -7.91
C LEU A 55 -6.01 -28.81 -6.58
N GLU A 56 -5.54 -30.06 -6.62
CA GLU A 56 -5.03 -30.74 -5.43
C GLU A 56 -3.88 -29.93 -4.79
N GLY A 57 -3.84 -29.93 -3.45
CA GLY A 57 -2.88 -29.14 -2.69
C GLY A 57 -3.08 -27.63 -2.77
N HIS A 58 -4.16 -27.11 -3.37
CA HIS A 58 -4.49 -25.69 -3.38
C HIS A 58 -5.70 -25.38 -2.50
N THR A 59 -5.70 -24.19 -1.92
CA THR A 59 -6.82 -23.62 -1.16
C THR A 59 -7.65 -22.75 -2.07
N LEU A 60 -8.98 -22.88 -2.01
CA LEU A 60 -9.91 -21.95 -2.64
C LEU A 60 -9.96 -20.65 -1.83
N ASP A 61 -9.58 -19.54 -2.45
CA ASP A 61 -9.56 -18.22 -1.81
C ASP A 61 -10.89 -17.48 -1.98
N SER A 62 -11.47 -17.53 -3.18
CA SER A 62 -12.66 -16.76 -3.52
C SER A 62 -13.38 -17.31 -4.76
N ILE A 63 -14.67 -17.00 -4.84
CA ILE A 63 -15.53 -17.22 -5.98
C ILE A 63 -16.07 -15.86 -6.41
N ILE A 64 -15.83 -15.48 -7.66
CA ILE A 64 -16.14 -14.15 -8.20
C ILE A 64 -17.10 -14.32 -9.38
N PRO A 65 -18.34 -13.83 -9.31
CA PRO A 65 -19.22 -13.81 -10.47
C PRO A 65 -18.69 -12.83 -11.52
N ILE A 66 -18.66 -13.24 -12.79
CA ILE A 66 -18.18 -12.42 -13.93
C ILE A 66 -19.32 -12.07 -14.90
N GLY A 67 -20.46 -12.74 -14.77
CA GLY A 67 -21.68 -12.48 -15.52
C GLY A 67 -22.84 -13.25 -14.90
N SER A 68 -23.91 -13.44 -15.66
CA SER A 68 -25.06 -14.26 -15.26
C SER A 68 -24.69 -15.73 -15.09
N ASP A 69 -23.81 -16.23 -15.97
CA ASP A 69 -23.55 -17.66 -16.15
C ASP A 69 -22.08 -18.03 -16.04
N GLN A 70 -21.28 -17.15 -15.41
CA GLN A 70 -19.83 -17.32 -15.28
C GLN A 70 -19.33 -17.02 -13.88
N TRP A 71 -18.52 -17.93 -13.36
CA TRP A 71 -17.85 -17.78 -12.07
C TRP A 71 -16.35 -18.01 -12.23
N ARG A 72 -15.55 -17.13 -11.65
CA ARG A 72 -14.10 -17.30 -11.54
C ARG A 72 -13.74 -17.72 -10.13
N PHE A 73 -13.14 -18.88 -10.05
CA PHE A 73 -12.58 -19.44 -8.84
C PHE A 73 -11.11 -19.04 -8.73
N GLN A 74 -10.72 -18.52 -7.58
CA GLN A 74 -9.35 -18.17 -7.26
C GLN A 74 -8.76 -19.18 -6.29
N PHE A 75 -7.57 -19.71 -6.63
CA PHE A 75 -6.85 -20.67 -5.81
C PHE A 75 -5.45 -20.18 -5.46
N THR A 76 -4.98 -20.54 -4.26
CA THR A 76 -3.59 -20.35 -3.82
C THR A 76 -2.98 -21.68 -3.40
N ASN A 77 -1.72 -21.93 -3.77
CA ASN A 77 -0.95 -23.03 -3.20
C ASN A 77 -0.29 -22.56 -1.89
N PRO A 78 -0.65 -23.10 -0.71
CA PRO A 78 -0.05 -22.68 0.56
C PRO A 78 1.46 -22.98 0.64
N GLY A 79 1.95 -24.01 -0.06
CA GLY A 79 3.38 -24.35 -0.15
C GLY A 79 4.17 -23.41 -1.07
N ASN A 80 3.50 -22.71 -1.99
CA ASN A 80 4.14 -21.72 -2.85
C ASN A 80 3.18 -20.54 -3.19
N PRO A 81 2.93 -19.65 -2.21
CA PRO A 81 1.87 -18.64 -2.34
C PRO A 81 2.27 -17.39 -3.15
N PHE A 82 3.51 -17.31 -3.62
CA PHE A 82 4.07 -16.11 -4.25
C PHE A 82 4.74 -16.42 -5.59
N LYS A 83 4.81 -15.43 -6.48
CA LYS A 83 5.41 -15.61 -7.80
C LYS A 83 6.94 -15.48 -7.80
N GLY A 84 7.48 -14.63 -6.93
CA GLY A 84 8.92 -14.37 -6.81
C GLY A 84 9.56 -15.06 -5.62
N GLU A 85 10.88 -14.92 -5.50
CA GLU A 85 11.70 -15.57 -4.48
C GLU A 85 11.71 -14.83 -3.12
N TYR A 86 11.39 -13.54 -3.13
CA TYR A 86 11.53 -12.65 -1.96
C TYR A 86 10.22 -12.10 -1.36
N PRO A 87 9.09 -12.84 -1.37
CA PRO A 87 7.82 -12.30 -0.86
C PRO A 87 7.85 -12.04 0.65
N ARG A 88 8.79 -12.69 1.35
CA ARG A 88 9.02 -12.53 2.78
C ARG A 88 9.50 -11.12 3.16
N ILE A 89 9.88 -10.27 2.21
CA ILE A 89 10.22 -8.87 2.49
C ILE A 89 8.99 -8.01 2.81
N ALA A 90 7.82 -8.38 2.29
CA ALA A 90 6.61 -7.56 2.39
C ALA A 90 6.20 -7.25 3.84
N PRO A 91 6.15 -8.23 4.77
CA PRO A 91 5.84 -7.94 6.16
C PRO A 91 6.80 -6.95 6.81
N PHE A 92 8.10 -7.02 6.52
CA PHE A 92 9.09 -6.10 7.11
C PHE A 92 8.91 -4.67 6.64
N LEU A 93 8.65 -4.48 5.35
CA LEU A 93 8.38 -3.15 4.78
C LEU A 93 7.07 -2.57 5.32
N LEU A 94 6.03 -3.39 5.45
CA LEU A 94 4.75 -2.97 6.05
C LEU A 94 4.91 -2.61 7.51
N VAL A 95 5.60 -3.43 8.31
CA VAL A 95 5.85 -3.16 9.73
C VAL A 95 6.65 -1.86 9.89
N ARG A 96 7.66 -1.63 9.05
CA ARG A 96 8.44 -0.40 9.10
C ARG A 96 7.59 0.84 8.78
N GLY A 97 6.77 0.78 7.72
CA GLY A 97 5.87 1.87 7.37
C GLY A 97 4.85 2.15 8.47
N ARG A 98 4.20 1.10 8.99
CA ARG A 98 3.24 1.22 10.10
C ARG A 98 3.89 1.78 11.36
N LYS A 99 5.10 1.33 11.71
CA LYS A 99 5.84 1.84 12.86
C LYS A 99 6.07 3.35 12.77
N ILE A 100 6.55 3.84 11.62
CA ILE A 100 6.78 5.28 11.38
C ILE A 100 5.48 6.07 11.59
N THR A 101 4.37 5.64 10.99
CA THR A 101 3.08 6.30 11.17
C THR A 101 2.60 6.23 12.61
N SER A 102 2.69 5.07 13.27
CA SER A 102 2.24 4.87 14.65
C SER A 102 3.03 5.72 15.64
N GLU A 103 4.36 5.79 15.52
CA GLU A 103 5.20 6.64 16.37
C GLU A 103 4.88 8.12 16.18
N ALA A 104 4.67 8.56 14.95
CA ALA A 104 4.34 9.96 14.64
C ALA A 104 2.99 10.40 15.22
N ILE A 105 1.98 9.52 15.24
CA ILE A 105 0.65 9.86 15.74
C ILE A 105 0.42 9.50 17.21
N GLN A 106 1.33 8.76 17.84
CA GLN A 106 1.19 8.31 19.24
C GLN A 106 0.86 9.46 20.21
N PRO A 107 1.49 10.65 20.12
CA PRO A 107 1.16 11.79 21.00
C PRO A 107 -0.28 12.31 20.82
N TYR A 108 -0.90 12.02 19.67
CA TYR A 108 -2.21 12.56 19.26
C TYR A 108 -3.27 11.47 19.14
N LYS A 109 -3.06 10.29 19.73
CA LYS A 109 -3.93 9.10 19.56
C LYS A 109 -5.43 9.39 19.74
N ASP A 110 -5.80 10.27 20.69
CA ASP A 110 -7.18 10.61 21.01
C ASP A 110 -7.81 11.58 20.00
N LYS A 111 -7.00 12.14 19.10
CA LYS A 111 -7.39 13.05 18.03
C LYS A 111 -7.38 12.39 16.66
N VAL A 112 -6.87 11.15 16.55
CA VAL A 112 -6.83 10.42 15.29
C VAL A 112 -8.24 10.01 14.88
N ARG A 113 -8.72 10.54 13.75
CA ARG A 113 -10.03 10.17 13.18
C ARG A 113 -9.92 9.09 12.12
N ARG A 114 -8.79 9.02 11.42
CA ARG A 114 -8.56 8.01 10.39
C ARG A 114 -7.07 7.78 10.19
N ILE A 115 -6.68 6.52 9.98
CA ILE A 115 -5.36 6.13 9.51
C ILE A 115 -5.55 5.42 8.17
N HIS A 116 -4.73 5.77 7.18
CA HIS A 116 -4.60 5.11 5.89
C HIS A 116 -3.16 4.60 5.70
N THR A 117 -2.88 3.93 4.57
CA THR A 117 -1.59 3.31 4.24
C THR A 117 -0.38 4.21 4.53
N ASP A 118 -0.48 5.50 4.21
CA ASP A 118 0.61 6.47 4.16
C ASP A 118 0.23 7.85 4.73
N GLY A 119 -0.94 7.96 5.38
CA GLY A 119 -1.43 9.22 5.92
C GLY A 119 -2.47 9.03 7.01
N PHE A 120 -2.79 10.11 7.70
CA PHE A 120 -3.75 10.12 8.79
C PHE A 120 -4.51 11.45 8.84
N ILE A 121 -5.64 11.46 9.53
CA ILE A 121 -6.47 12.64 9.76
C ILE A 121 -6.55 12.87 11.27
N LEU A 122 -6.16 14.07 11.70
CA LEU A 122 -6.34 14.53 13.08
C LEU A 122 -7.54 15.46 13.15
N GLU A 123 -8.29 15.38 14.25
CA GLU A 123 -9.30 16.35 14.60
C GLU A 123 -8.69 17.46 15.44
N GLU A 124 -8.85 18.69 14.96
CA GLU A 124 -8.39 19.90 15.63
C GLU A 124 -9.58 20.82 15.93
N ARG A 125 -9.43 21.67 16.95
CA ARG A 125 -10.38 22.76 17.16
C ARG A 125 -10.03 23.89 16.20
N PRO A 126 -11.02 24.64 15.67
CA PRO A 126 -10.76 25.73 14.72
C PRO A 126 -9.73 26.76 15.22
N ASP A 127 -9.72 27.01 16.54
CA ASP A 127 -8.88 28.04 17.16
C ASP A 127 -7.59 27.49 17.81
N SER A 128 -7.32 26.19 17.71
CA SER A 128 -6.10 25.58 18.27
C SER A 128 -4.95 25.63 17.26
N PRO A 129 -3.69 25.76 17.71
CA PRO A 129 -2.54 25.56 16.83
C PRO A 129 -2.54 24.13 16.28
N ALA A 130 -1.95 23.96 15.09
CA ALA A 130 -1.81 22.66 14.45
C ALA A 130 -1.16 21.65 15.40
N LEU A 131 -1.78 20.48 15.55
CA LEU A 131 -1.27 19.43 16.45
C LEU A 131 0.01 18.81 15.90
N PHE A 132 0.12 18.72 14.58
CA PHE A 132 1.25 18.08 13.91
C PHE A 132 2.00 19.08 13.04
N THR A 133 3.23 19.40 13.43
CA THR A 133 4.11 20.25 12.63
C THR A 133 4.85 19.41 11.60
N CYS A 134 4.65 19.72 10.32
CA CYS A 134 5.45 19.12 9.24
C CYS A 134 6.77 19.88 9.09
N PRO A 135 7.90 19.20 8.79
CA PRO A 135 9.15 19.87 8.44
C PRO A 135 8.98 20.80 7.24
N GLU A 136 9.72 21.90 7.19
CA GLU A 136 9.68 22.84 6.05
C GLU A 136 10.08 22.18 4.72
N ASN A 137 10.97 21.18 4.79
CA ASN A 137 11.43 20.40 3.64
C ASN A 137 10.65 19.08 3.44
N ALA A 138 9.43 18.98 3.96
CA ALA A 138 8.63 17.75 3.89
C ALA A 138 8.34 17.29 2.45
N ASP A 139 8.28 18.20 1.48
CA ASP A 139 7.99 17.87 0.08
C ASP A 139 9.15 17.17 -0.64
N THR A 140 10.38 17.43 -0.19
CA THR A 140 11.60 16.91 -0.82
C THR A 140 12.26 15.80 0.01
N THR A 141 11.87 15.66 1.27
CA THR A 141 12.45 14.68 2.18
C THR A 141 11.69 13.35 2.10
N LEU A 142 12.41 12.25 1.91
CA LEU A 142 11.81 10.93 1.95
C LEU A 142 11.42 10.56 3.38
N LYS A 143 10.28 9.88 3.52
CA LYS A 143 9.75 9.34 4.80
C LYS A 143 9.28 10.41 5.80
N THR A 144 9.09 11.65 5.36
CA THR A 144 8.46 12.71 6.16
C THR A 144 6.99 12.86 5.81
N PHE A 145 6.17 13.19 6.80
CA PHE A 145 4.80 13.61 6.57
C PHE A 145 4.79 15.05 6.06
N LYS A 146 3.92 15.30 5.09
CA LYS A 146 3.60 16.63 4.59
C LYS A 146 2.14 16.94 4.88
N PHE A 147 1.84 18.21 5.07
CA PHE A 147 0.47 18.67 5.21
C PHE A 147 -0.20 18.69 3.83
N GLU A 148 -1.33 17.99 3.68
CA GLU A 148 -2.07 17.95 2.42
C GLU A 148 -3.23 18.94 2.41
N THR A 149 -4.07 18.94 3.45
CA THR A 149 -5.28 19.77 3.49
C THR A 149 -5.85 19.87 4.91
N ALA A 150 -6.61 20.95 5.16
CA ALA A 150 -7.48 21.09 6.33
C ALA A 150 -8.88 21.51 5.88
N GLY A 151 -9.89 21.09 6.64
CA GLY A 151 -11.28 21.44 6.39
C GLY A 151 -12.26 20.49 7.08
N TYR A 152 -13.55 20.76 6.90
CA TYR A 152 -14.60 19.88 7.41
C TYR A 152 -14.61 18.56 6.63
N CYS A 153 -14.33 17.46 7.32
CA CYS A 153 -14.33 16.13 6.75
C CYS A 153 -15.46 15.28 7.34
N HIS A 154 -16.28 14.67 6.49
CA HIS A 154 -17.25 13.67 6.92
C HIS A 154 -16.68 12.26 6.70
N VAL A 155 -16.23 11.61 7.78
CA VAL A 155 -15.71 10.24 7.70
C VAL A 155 -16.88 9.26 7.56
N LYS A 156 -17.04 8.66 6.37
CA LYS A 156 -18.02 7.58 6.14
C LYS A 156 -17.54 6.30 6.85
N ASN A 157 -18.48 5.53 7.39
CA ASN A 157 -18.25 4.25 8.09
C ASN A 157 -17.37 4.35 9.35
N ALA A 158 -17.35 5.51 10.02
CA ALA A 158 -16.91 5.57 11.41
C ALA A 158 -18.05 5.01 12.28
N ASN A 159 -17.84 3.86 12.93
CA ASN A 159 -18.79 3.35 13.92
C ASN A 159 -18.91 4.39 15.05
N LYS A 160 -20.14 4.72 15.44
CA LYS A 160 -20.43 5.57 16.60
C LYS A 160 -20.03 4.88 17.89
#